data_AF-A0A5C6EJV4-F1
#
_entry.id   AF-A0A5C6EJV4-F1
#
_cell.length_a   1.000
_cell.length_b   1.000
_cell.length_c   1.000
_cell.angle_alpha   90.00
_cell.angle_beta   90.00
_cell.angle_gamma   90.00
#
_symmetry.space_group_name_H-M   'P 1'
#
loop_
_entity.id
_entity.type
_entity.pdbx_description
1 polymer ?
#
loop_
_entity_poly.entity_id
_entity_poly.type
_entity_poly.pdbx_seq_one_letter_code
_entity_poly.pdbx_strand_id
1 'polypeptide(L)'
;MVPVPGGNAADAGVELLIAAADRDDSRPIWYGNGGRNSGSTSHLLRAFDEVKQKRSAVRVRRVCSKVPHLYLGRPRPHAAGNRDNTASRCDNLLPNDFRARLDWCVAKDFAKANHAPFVNCQNDDTKDVLRLTATPGAELTLDAAGTSDPDGDKLTRGWFVCPVPDTYHGEVAVEDSMTSKATLEVPTNARGKLLHVILQVSDGGTPSLARYRRIVLECR
;
A
#
# COMPACT_ATOMS: atom_id res chain seq x y z
N MET A 1 35.67 7.56 -10.17
CA MET A 1 34.87 6.34 -9.93
C MET A 1 33.89 6.67 -8.81
N VAL A 2 32.59 6.71 -9.08
CA VAL A 2 31.56 7.04 -8.08
C VAL A 2 31.39 5.82 -7.16
N PRO A 3 31.35 5.97 -5.82
CA PRO A 3 31.20 4.81 -4.93
C PRO A 3 29.87 4.10 -5.17
N VAL A 4 29.93 2.78 -5.34
CA VAL A 4 28.75 1.92 -5.44
C VAL A 4 28.22 1.65 -4.02
N PRO A 5 26.94 1.93 -3.72
CA PRO A 5 26.36 1.62 -2.43
C PRO A 5 26.40 0.10 -2.17
N GLY A 6 27.13 -0.31 -1.13
CA GLY A 6 27.26 -1.72 -0.74
C GLY A 6 28.71 -2.14 -0.48
N GLY A 7 29.69 -1.42 -1.05
CA GLY A 7 31.11 -1.67 -0.82
C GLY A 7 31.70 -0.68 0.20
N ASN A 8 31.63 -1.01 1.49
CA ASN A 8 32.52 -0.58 2.58
C ASN A 8 33.06 0.88 2.59
N ALA A 9 32.31 1.85 2.08
CA ALA A 9 32.69 3.27 2.06
C ALA A 9 31.61 4.13 2.72
N ALA A 10 32.00 4.68 3.88
CA ALA A 10 31.53 5.90 4.55
C ALA A 10 30.09 5.96 5.07
N ASP A 11 29.94 6.64 6.21
CA ASP A 11 28.68 6.96 6.90
C ASP A 11 27.63 7.66 6.03
N ALA A 12 27.89 7.95 4.75
CA ALA A 12 26.97 8.60 3.82
C ALA A 12 25.55 7.98 3.83
N GLY A 13 25.42 6.65 3.86
CA GLY A 13 24.09 6.02 3.95
C GLY A 13 23.43 6.18 5.33
N VAL A 14 24.22 6.27 6.40
CA VAL A 14 23.76 6.57 7.77
C VAL A 14 23.31 8.04 7.86
N GLU A 15 24.14 8.96 7.37
CA GLU A 15 23.87 10.39 7.30
C GLU A 15 22.63 10.69 6.47
N LEU A 16 22.46 10.04 5.31
CA LEU A 16 21.25 10.19 4.49
C LEU A 16 19.99 9.76 5.23
N LEU A 17 20.05 8.66 5.99
CA LEU A 17 18.92 8.18 6.77
C LEU A 17 18.56 9.15 7.91
N ILE A 18 19.56 9.65 8.64
CA ILE A 18 19.37 10.64 9.71
C ILE A 18 18.83 11.95 9.12
N ALA A 19 19.43 12.44 8.04
CA ALA A 19 19.01 13.66 7.36
C ALA A 19 17.57 13.54 6.84
N ALA A 20 17.20 12.40 6.26
CA ALA A 20 15.84 12.14 5.83
C ALA A 20 14.87 12.16 7.04
N ALA A 21 15.21 11.52 8.15
CA ALA A 21 14.37 11.51 9.36
C ALA A 21 14.22 12.91 9.99
N ASP A 22 15.25 13.75 9.88
CA ASP A 22 15.27 15.13 10.38
C ASP A 22 14.49 16.12 9.48
N ARG A 23 14.18 15.76 8.22
CA ARG A 23 13.39 16.63 7.32
C ARG A 23 12.04 16.98 7.95
N ASP A 24 11.58 18.20 7.67
CA ASP A 24 10.22 18.63 8.03
C ASP A 24 9.19 18.07 7.03
N ASP A 25 9.19 16.75 6.92
CA ASP A 25 8.21 15.96 6.18
C ASP A 25 7.45 15.12 7.21
N SER A 26 6.12 15.18 7.18
CA SER A 26 5.24 14.45 8.10
C SER A 26 5.16 12.96 7.76
N ARG A 27 5.54 12.55 6.55
CA ARG A 27 5.49 11.16 6.11
C ARG A 27 6.56 10.30 6.80
N PRO A 28 6.26 9.05 7.14
CA PRO A 28 7.27 8.12 7.63
C PRO A 28 8.23 7.71 6.51
N ILE A 29 9.42 7.25 6.90
CA ILE A 29 10.44 6.70 6.00
C ILE A 29 10.50 5.20 6.22
N TRP A 30 10.23 4.44 5.17
CA TRP A 30 10.39 2.99 5.19
C TRP A 30 11.83 2.62 4.82
N TYR A 31 12.52 1.93 5.72
CA TYR A 31 13.82 1.34 5.41
C TYR A 31 13.63 -0.12 4.97
N GLY A 32 13.91 -0.40 3.70
CA GLY A 32 13.93 -1.76 3.16
C GLY A 32 15.31 -2.37 3.29
N ASN A 33 15.42 -3.49 4.01
CA ASN A 33 16.69 -4.22 4.14
C ASN A 33 16.73 -5.45 3.23
N GLY A 34 17.39 -5.33 2.08
CA GLY A 34 17.67 -6.45 1.16
C GLY A 34 18.99 -7.18 1.42
N GLY A 35 19.77 -6.77 2.44
CA GLY A 35 21.10 -7.30 2.77
C GLY A 35 21.17 -8.02 4.13
N ARG A 36 22.38 -8.23 4.65
CA ARG A 36 22.58 -8.82 5.99
C ARG A 36 22.28 -7.79 7.09
N ASN A 37 21.63 -8.25 8.16
CA ASN A 37 21.25 -7.42 9.31
C ASN A 37 22.12 -7.71 10.55
N SER A 38 23.44 -7.71 10.39
CA SER A 38 24.38 -8.05 11.47
C SER A 38 25.48 -7.00 11.64
N GLY A 39 25.58 -6.44 12.84
CA GLY A 39 26.72 -5.62 13.27
C GLY A 39 26.91 -4.32 12.49
N SER A 40 28.18 -3.92 12.29
CA SER A 40 28.62 -2.68 11.63
C SER A 40 28.23 -2.54 10.15
N THR A 41 27.59 -3.56 9.57
CA THR A 41 27.13 -3.56 8.18
C THR A 41 25.69 -3.06 8.02
N SER A 42 24.94 -2.90 9.11
CA SER A 42 23.58 -2.34 9.07
C SER A 42 23.61 -0.82 9.21
N HIS A 43 23.25 -0.12 8.12
CA HIS A 43 23.15 1.34 8.11
C HIS A 43 22.04 1.84 9.05
N LEU A 44 20.94 1.08 9.20
CA LEU A 44 19.85 1.44 10.10
C LEU A 44 20.28 1.39 11.58
N LEU A 45 20.98 0.32 11.99
CA LEU A 45 21.43 0.19 13.38
C LEU A 45 22.45 1.28 13.73
N ARG A 46 23.42 1.54 12.83
CA ARG A 46 24.41 2.61 12.99
C ARG A 46 23.77 3.99 13.10
N ALA A 47 22.74 4.28 12.30
CA ALA A 47 21.99 5.53 12.39
C ALA A 47 21.28 5.71 13.74
N PHE A 48 20.67 4.65 14.27
CA PHE A 48 20.04 4.72 15.59
C PHE A 48 21.06 4.89 16.71
N ASP A 49 22.19 4.19 16.66
CA ASP A 49 23.26 4.33 17.66
C ASP A 49 23.84 5.74 17.64
N GLU A 50 24.07 6.30 16.45
CA GLU A 50 24.55 7.67 16.30
C GLU A 50 23.55 8.70 16.85
N VAL A 51 22.26 8.57 16.51
CA VAL A 51 21.22 9.48 17.01
C VAL A 51 21.09 9.38 18.53
N LYS A 52 21.19 8.18 19.12
CA LYS A 52 21.17 8.00 20.58
C LYS A 52 22.38 8.61 21.28
N GLN A 53 23.56 8.53 20.67
CA GLN A 53 24.80 9.07 21.23
C GLN A 53 24.86 10.60 21.14
N LYS A 54 24.37 11.18 20.04
CA LYS A 54 24.59 12.60 19.72
C LYS A 54 23.38 13.51 19.97
N ARG A 55 22.20 12.98 20.32
CA ARG A 55 20.95 13.76 20.40
C ARG A 55 20.23 13.59 21.73
N SER A 56 19.35 14.56 22.04
CA SER A 56 18.47 14.50 23.20
C SER A 56 17.42 13.39 23.04
N ALA A 57 16.94 12.84 24.17
CA ALA A 57 15.93 11.79 24.19
C ALA A 57 14.66 12.12 23.38
N VAL A 58 14.25 13.40 23.36
CA VAL A 58 13.11 13.89 22.58
C VAL A 58 13.36 13.75 21.07
N ARG A 59 14.57 14.09 20.61
CA ARG A 59 14.96 14.00 19.20
C ARG A 59 15.10 12.54 18.76
N VAL A 60 15.66 11.69 19.63
CA VAL A 60 15.72 10.22 19.41
C VAL A 60 14.32 9.65 19.21
N ARG A 61 13.38 9.99 20.09
CA ARG A 61 11.99 9.52 19.99
C ARG A 61 11.33 9.95 18.69
N ARG A 62 11.55 11.20 18.24
CA ARG A 62 11.03 11.72 16.96
C ARG A 62 11.55 10.91 15.76
N VAL A 63 12.86 10.64 15.72
CA VAL A 63 13.49 9.84 14.66
C VAL A 63 12.95 8.40 14.68
N CYS A 64 12.90 7.76 15.84
CA CYS A 64 12.36 6.39 15.96
C CYS A 64 10.88 6.29 15.56
N SER A 65 10.06 7.31 15.82
CA SER A 65 8.65 7.31 15.39
C SER A 65 8.46 7.52 13.88
N LYS A 66 9.42 8.14 13.20
CA LYS A 66 9.36 8.41 11.76
C LYS A 66 9.87 7.28 10.89
N VAL A 67 10.65 6.33 11.43
CA VAL A 67 11.30 5.27 10.66
C VAL A 67 10.72 3.90 11.01
N PRO A 68 9.52 3.54 10.52
CA PRO A 68 9.09 2.15 10.50
C PRO A 68 10.05 1.33 9.60
N HIS A 69 10.43 0.14 10.05
CA HIS A 69 11.37 -0.72 9.33
C HIS A 69 10.67 -2.00 8.88
N LEU A 70 10.95 -2.39 7.63
CA LEU A 70 10.46 -3.64 7.05
C LEU A 70 11.66 -4.53 6.76
N TYR A 71 11.67 -5.72 7.34
CA TYR A 71 12.72 -6.72 7.10
C TYR A 71 12.29 -7.66 5.97
N LEU A 72 13.05 -7.69 4.87
CA LEU A 72 12.73 -8.48 3.67
C LEU A 72 13.45 -9.85 3.64
N GLY A 73 14.15 -10.23 4.73
CA GLY A 73 14.85 -11.51 4.86
C GLY A 73 13.99 -12.65 5.43
N ARG A 74 14.58 -13.86 5.58
CA ARG A 74 13.86 -15.02 6.14
C ARG A 74 13.26 -14.68 7.52
N PRO A 75 12.00 -15.07 7.80
CA PRO A 75 11.36 -14.82 9.11
C PRO A 75 12.17 -15.46 10.25
N ARG A 76 12.11 -14.84 11.44
CA ARG A 76 12.56 -15.53 12.66
C ARG A 76 11.74 -16.81 12.86
N PRO A 77 12.32 -17.90 13.42
CA PRO A 77 11.66 -19.22 13.53
C PRO A 77 10.39 -19.27 14.40
N HIS A 78 10.01 -18.19 15.10
CA HIS A 78 8.93 -18.19 16.09
C HIS A 78 7.63 -17.49 15.66
N ALA A 79 7.45 -17.18 14.38
CA ALA A 79 6.14 -16.82 13.86
C ALA A 79 5.66 -17.89 12.88
N ALA A 80 5.15 -19.00 13.42
CA ALA A 80 4.27 -19.90 12.68
C ALA A 80 2.91 -19.20 12.52
N GLY A 81 2.88 -18.15 11.70
CA GLY A 81 1.64 -17.60 11.16
C GLY A 81 1.30 -18.34 9.88
N ASN A 82 0.04 -18.75 9.74
CA ASN A 82 -0.49 -19.37 8.53
C ASN A 82 -0.02 -18.58 7.29
N ARG A 83 0.71 -19.23 6.38
CA ARG A 83 1.28 -18.61 5.17
C ARG A 83 0.25 -18.61 4.06
N ASP A 84 -0.89 -17.99 4.30
CA ASP A 84 -1.76 -17.66 3.18
C ASP A 84 -0.96 -16.70 2.30
N ASN A 85 -0.62 -17.13 1.08
CA ASN A 85 0.05 -16.29 0.10
C ASN A 85 -0.95 -15.21 -0.33
N THR A 86 -1.23 -14.22 0.51
CA THR A 86 -2.23 -13.18 0.23
C THR A 86 -1.88 -12.36 -1.01
N ALA A 87 -0.60 -12.40 -1.43
CA ALA A 87 -0.16 -11.83 -2.70
C ALA A 87 -0.70 -12.58 -3.93
N SER A 88 -1.15 -13.84 -3.77
CA SER A 88 -1.71 -14.62 -4.88
C SER A 88 -2.96 -14.01 -5.49
N ARG A 89 -3.71 -13.24 -4.70
CA ARG A 89 -4.84 -12.44 -5.17
C ARG A 89 -4.44 -11.45 -6.28
N CYS A 90 -3.15 -11.13 -6.38
CA CYS A 90 -2.58 -10.21 -7.36
C CYS A 90 -1.65 -10.91 -8.37
N ASP A 91 -1.65 -12.25 -8.46
CA ASP A 91 -0.65 -13.04 -9.21
C ASP A 91 -0.50 -12.63 -10.68
N ASN A 92 -1.59 -12.22 -11.34
CA ASN A 92 -1.54 -11.75 -12.73
C ASN A 92 -1.31 -10.24 -12.86
N LEU A 93 -1.64 -9.45 -11.82
CA LEU A 93 -1.63 -8.00 -11.88
C LEU A 93 -0.26 -7.41 -11.52
N LEU A 94 0.48 -8.06 -10.62
CA LEU A 94 1.84 -7.64 -10.26
C LEU A 94 2.83 -7.78 -11.43
N PRO A 95 2.90 -8.91 -12.17
CA PRO A 95 3.77 -9.01 -13.33
C PRO A 95 3.35 -8.07 -14.46
N ASN A 96 2.04 -7.83 -14.64
CA ASN A 96 1.53 -6.90 -15.65
C ASN A 96 1.98 -5.46 -15.38
N ASP A 97 1.90 -4.98 -14.13
CA ASP A 97 2.37 -3.63 -13.78
C ASP A 97 3.88 -3.49 -14.02
N PHE A 98 4.66 -4.54 -13.72
CA PHE A 98 6.09 -4.52 -14.03
C PHE A 98 6.35 -4.51 -15.55
N ARG A 99 5.64 -5.35 -16.32
CA ARG A 99 5.77 -5.39 -17.78
C ARG A 99 5.43 -4.06 -18.44
N ALA A 100 4.30 -3.44 -18.07
CA ALA A 100 3.94 -2.14 -18.63
C ALA A 100 5.02 -1.08 -18.34
N ARG A 101 5.63 -1.10 -17.15
CA ARG A 101 6.76 -0.20 -16.83
C ARG A 101 8.01 -0.47 -17.65
N LEU A 102 8.25 -1.71 -18.08
CA LEU A 102 9.32 -2.01 -19.03
C LEU A 102 9.00 -1.44 -20.42
N ASP A 103 7.73 -1.55 -20.85
CA ASP A 103 7.27 -0.96 -22.10
C ASP A 103 7.41 0.58 -22.08
N TRP A 104 7.09 1.24 -20.95
CA TRP A 104 7.27 2.68 -20.76
C TRP A 104 8.71 3.16 -20.98
N CYS A 105 9.70 2.36 -20.61
CA CYS A 105 11.13 2.73 -20.75
C CYS A 105 11.59 2.83 -22.21
N VAL A 106 10.89 2.18 -23.14
CA VAL A 106 11.25 2.14 -24.57
C VAL A 106 10.19 2.75 -25.47
N ALA A 107 9.02 3.08 -24.91
CA ALA A 107 7.94 3.78 -25.59
C ALA A 107 8.41 5.15 -26.08
N LYS A 108 8.09 5.48 -27.33
CA LYS A 108 8.41 6.79 -27.93
C LYS A 108 7.47 7.90 -27.46
N ASP A 109 6.25 7.53 -27.09
CA ASP A 109 5.20 8.43 -26.65
C ASP A 109 4.21 7.66 -25.75
N PHE A 110 3.34 8.40 -25.08
CA PHE A 110 2.32 7.88 -24.16
C PHE A 110 1.48 6.77 -24.82
N ALA A 111 0.97 6.99 -26.02
CA ALA A 111 0.09 6.05 -26.71
C ALA A 111 0.76 4.71 -27.13
N LYS A 112 2.07 4.53 -26.89
CA LYS A 112 2.80 3.28 -27.18
C LYS A 112 2.88 2.31 -26.02
N ALA A 113 2.30 2.63 -24.87
CA ALA A 113 2.19 1.68 -23.77
C ALA A 113 0.92 1.91 -22.96
N ASN A 114 0.44 0.86 -22.31
CA ASN A 114 -0.75 0.92 -21.47
C ASN A 114 -0.46 1.65 -20.15
N HIS A 115 -1.43 2.40 -19.61
CA HIS A 115 -1.39 3.06 -18.32
C HIS A 115 -2.58 2.68 -17.46
N ALA A 116 -2.30 2.53 -16.17
CA ALA A 116 -3.33 2.06 -15.27
C ALA A 116 -4.45 3.08 -15.05
N PRO A 117 -5.67 2.62 -14.73
CA PRO A 117 -6.83 3.47 -14.59
C PRO A 117 -6.71 4.46 -13.42
N PHE A 118 -7.41 5.59 -13.53
CA PHE A 118 -7.61 6.53 -12.44
C PHE A 118 -8.88 6.17 -11.67
N VAL A 119 -8.69 5.65 -10.45
CA VAL A 119 -9.78 5.20 -9.59
C VAL A 119 -10.36 6.38 -8.81
N ASN A 120 -11.62 6.69 -9.10
CA ASN A 120 -12.44 7.56 -8.26
C ASN A 120 -13.39 6.67 -7.45
N CYS A 121 -13.50 6.95 -6.16
CA CYS A 121 -14.39 6.21 -5.28
C CYS A 121 -15.04 7.17 -4.30
N GLN A 122 -16.37 7.16 -4.19
CA GLN A 122 -17.14 8.11 -3.39
C GLN A 122 -16.81 9.58 -3.72
N ASN A 123 -16.65 9.89 -5.02
CA ASN A 123 -16.25 11.21 -5.53
C ASN A 123 -14.86 11.69 -5.05
N ASP A 124 -14.03 10.79 -4.53
CA ASP A 124 -12.65 11.04 -4.14
C ASP A 124 -11.72 10.39 -5.18
N ASP A 125 -10.78 11.16 -5.73
CA ASP A 125 -9.79 10.73 -6.73
C ASP A 125 -8.36 10.63 -6.16
N THR A 126 -8.21 10.81 -4.83
CA THR A 126 -6.95 10.61 -4.13
C THR A 126 -6.52 9.13 -4.15
N LYS A 127 -5.31 8.85 -3.67
CA LYS A 127 -4.81 7.48 -3.51
C LYS A 127 -4.90 6.98 -2.06
N ASP A 128 -5.50 7.78 -1.19
CA ASP A 128 -5.57 7.49 0.24
C ASP A 128 -6.59 6.39 0.55
N VAL A 129 -6.48 5.81 1.73
CA VAL A 129 -7.52 4.91 2.24
C VAL A 129 -8.71 5.76 2.67
N LEU A 130 -9.88 5.51 2.07
CA LEU A 130 -11.11 6.20 2.42
C LEU A 130 -11.61 5.71 3.78
N ARG A 131 -12.09 6.63 4.61
CA ARG A 131 -12.68 6.34 5.92
C ARG A 131 -14.08 6.90 5.96
N LEU A 132 -15.07 6.03 6.13
CA LEU A 132 -16.48 6.41 6.22
C LEU A 132 -17.04 5.91 7.55
N THR A 133 -18.09 6.55 8.02
CA THR A 133 -18.90 6.04 9.14
C THR A 133 -20.13 5.35 8.57
N ALA A 134 -20.51 4.21 9.13
CA ALA A 134 -21.69 3.48 8.69
C ALA A 134 -22.53 3.04 9.91
N THR A 135 -23.85 3.01 9.74
CA THR A 135 -24.77 2.55 10.79
C THR A 135 -25.03 1.05 10.60
N PRO A 136 -24.87 0.20 11.63
CA PRO A 136 -25.24 -1.21 11.54
C PRO A 136 -26.69 -1.40 11.09
N GLY A 137 -26.92 -2.30 10.13
CA GLY A 137 -28.21 -2.55 9.48
C GLY A 137 -28.60 -1.55 8.40
N ALA A 138 -27.77 -0.53 8.13
CA ALA A 138 -28.02 0.40 7.04
C ALA A 138 -27.45 -0.13 5.72
N GLU A 139 -28.10 0.27 4.63
CA GLU A 139 -27.60 0.09 3.28
C GLU A 139 -26.60 1.20 2.94
N LEU A 140 -25.48 0.84 2.34
CA LEU A 140 -24.45 1.75 1.86
C LEU A 140 -24.22 1.57 0.37
N THR A 141 -24.39 2.65 -0.40
CA THR A 141 -23.98 2.69 -1.81
C THR A 141 -22.48 2.95 -1.93
N LEU A 142 -21.81 2.09 -2.68
CA LEU A 142 -20.41 2.17 -3.07
C LEU A 142 -20.31 2.69 -4.50
N ASP A 143 -19.81 3.90 -4.70
CA ASP A 143 -19.78 4.56 -6.00
C ASP A 143 -18.36 4.67 -6.55
N ALA A 144 -18.15 4.19 -7.78
CA ALA A 144 -16.93 4.34 -8.56
C ALA A 144 -17.18 4.96 -9.95
N ALA A 145 -18.31 5.64 -10.15
CA ALA A 145 -18.72 6.18 -11.44
C ALA A 145 -17.74 7.20 -12.04
N GLY A 146 -16.98 7.91 -11.21
CA GLY A 146 -15.95 8.85 -11.66
C GLY A 146 -14.65 8.19 -12.15
N THR A 147 -14.54 6.86 -12.09
CA THR A 147 -13.33 6.14 -12.50
C THR A 147 -13.17 6.18 -14.02
N SER A 148 -11.97 6.49 -14.49
CA SER A 148 -11.64 6.62 -15.91
C SER A 148 -10.34 5.91 -16.26
N ASP A 149 -10.19 5.62 -17.54
CA ASP A 149 -8.95 5.09 -18.11
C ASP A 149 -8.25 6.18 -18.95
N PRO A 150 -6.96 6.46 -18.74
CA PRO A 150 -6.24 7.48 -19.51
C PRO A 150 -6.02 7.10 -20.98
N ASP A 151 -6.01 5.81 -21.30
CA ASP A 151 -5.81 5.28 -22.66
C ASP A 151 -7.17 5.05 -23.38
N GLY A 152 -8.28 5.22 -22.66
CA GLY A 152 -9.64 5.04 -23.16
C GLY A 152 -10.12 3.59 -23.12
N ASP A 153 -9.41 2.71 -22.40
CA ASP A 153 -9.74 1.30 -22.31
C ASP A 153 -11.03 1.04 -21.51
N LYS A 154 -11.69 -0.08 -21.83
CA LYS A 154 -12.86 -0.52 -21.08
C LYS A 154 -12.45 -0.99 -19.69
N LEU A 155 -13.20 -0.54 -18.68
CA LEU A 155 -12.91 -0.85 -17.29
C LEU A 155 -13.78 -1.98 -16.74
N THR A 156 -13.15 -2.91 -16.06
CA THR A 156 -13.79 -3.93 -15.23
C THR A 156 -13.64 -3.56 -13.76
N ARG A 157 -14.67 -3.79 -12.95
CA ARG A 157 -14.69 -3.46 -11.52
C ARG A 157 -14.99 -4.70 -10.71
N GLY A 158 -14.48 -4.74 -9.48
CA GLY A 158 -14.76 -5.80 -8.52
C GLY A 158 -14.74 -5.23 -7.11
N TRP A 159 -15.89 -5.24 -6.45
CA TRP A 159 -16.07 -4.87 -5.06
C TRP A 159 -16.10 -6.11 -4.18
N PHE A 160 -15.31 -6.11 -3.12
CA PHE A 160 -15.29 -7.23 -2.18
C PHE A 160 -14.89 -6.78 -0.77
N VAL A 161 -15.36 -7.51 0.23
CA VAL A 161 -14.92 -7.32 1.63
C VAL A 161 -13.63 -8.10 1.88
N CYS A 162 -12.65 -7.45 2.48
CA CYS A 162 -11.35 -8.02 2.79
C CYS A 162 -11.31 -8.42 4.28
N PRO A 163 -11.42 -9.72 4.62
CA PRO A 163 -11.59 -10.16 6.00
C PRO A 163 -10.30 -10.12 6.84
N VAL A 164 -9.13 -10.07 6.20
CA VAL A 164 -7.82 -10.20 6.88
C VAL A 164 -7.48 -9.00 7.77
N PRO A 165 -7.73 -7.74 7.37
CA PRO A 165 -7.55 -6.59 8.26
C PRO A 165 -8.78 -6.27 9.13
N ASP A 166 -9.92 -6.94 8.93
CA ASP A 166 -11.17 -6.58 9.60
C ASP A 166 -11.20 -7.01 11.06
N THR A 167 -11.88 -6.20 11.88
CA THR A 167 -12.23 -6.58 13.26
C THR A 167 -13.62 -7.21 13.35
N TYR A 168 -14.33 -7.24 12.23
CA TYR A 168 -15.54 -8.01 11.98
C TYR A 168 -15.18 -9.24 11.14
N HIS A 169 -15.65 -10.42 11.55
CA HIS A 169 -15.31 -11.70 10.90
C HIS A 169 -16.53 -12.43 10.33
N GLY A 170 -17.69 -11.79 10.31
CA GLY A 170 -18.87 -12.35 9.65
C GLY A 170 -18.81 -12.16 8.13
N GLU A 171 -19.64 -12.89 7.42
CA GLU A 171 -19.82 -12.70 5.98
C GLU A 171 -20.57 -11.39 5.71
N VAL A 172 -20.12 -10.68 4.67
CA VAL A 172 -20.76 -9.48 4.17
C VAL A 172 -20.78 -9.57 2.66
N ALA A 173 -21.99 -9.58 2.09
CA ALA A 173 -22.18 -9.59 0.65
C ALA A 173 -22.13 -8.16 0.09
N VAL A 174 -21.61 -8.03 -1.13
CA VAL A 174 -21.68 -6.81 -1.92
C VAL A 174 -22.53 -7.11 -3.14
N GLU A 175 -23.68 -6.48 -3.24
CA GLU A 175 -24.58 -6.57 -4.39
C GLU A 175 -24.05 -5.68 -5.53
N ASP A 176 -24.32 -6.10 -6.78
CA ASP A 176 -23.81 -5.42 -7.98
C ASP A 176 -22.29 -5.17 -7.96
N SER A 177 -21.55 -6.10 -7.33
CA SER A 177 -20.11 -6.01 -7.06
C SER A 177 -19.22 -5.87 -8.29
N MET A 178 -19.76 -6.08 -9.50
CA MET A 178 -19.01 -5.93 -10.76
C MET A 178 -19.35 -4.65 -11.53
N THR A 179 -20.19 -3.77 -10.96
CA THR A 179 -20.67 -2.55 -11.63
C THR A 179 -19.98 -1.28 -11.08
N SER A 180 -20.30 -0.12 -11.67
CA SER A 180 -19.79 1.16 -11.17
C SER A 180 -20.42 1.60 -9.86
N LYS A 181 -21.60 1.07 -9.50
CA LYS A 181 -22.26 1.35 -8.23
C LYS A 181 -22.73 0.05 -7.60
N ALA A 182 -22.15 -0.30 -6.46
CA ALA A 182 -22.48 -1.49 -5.73
C ALA A 182 -23.20 -1.13 -4.43
N THR A 183 -23.89 -2.11 -3.85
CA THR A 183 -24.62 -1.94 -2.59
C THR A 183 -24.07 -2.89 -1.55
N LEU A 184 -23.90 -2.39 -0.33
CA LEU A 184 -23.42 -3.15 0.82
C LEU A 184 -24.38 -2.93 1.99
N GLU A 185 -24.97 -4.01 2.49
CA GLU A 185 -25.68 -3.96 3.78
C GLU A 185 -24.67 -4.10 4.92
N VAL A 186 -24.64 -3.11 5.81
CA VAL A 186 -23.77 -3.16 6.99
C VAL A 186 -24.37 -4.15 7.99
N PRO A 187 -23.64 -5.17 8.45
CA PRO A 187 -24.19 -6.14 9.39
C PRO A 187 -24.68 -5.48 10.69
N THR A 188 -25.86 -5.89 11.17
CA THR A 188 -26.48 -5.33 12.39
C THR A 188 -25.62 -5.52 13.65
N ASN A 189 -24.80 -6.56 13.68
CA ASN A 189 -23.84 -6.89 14.75
C ASN A 189 -22.44 -6.27 14.53
N ALA A 190 -22.25 -5.39 13.55
CA ALA A 190 -20.95 -4.76 13.28
C ALA A 190 -20.63 -3.55 14.17
N ARG A 191 -21.51 -3.16 15.10
CA ARG A 191 -21.29 -1.98 15.97
C ARG A 191 -19.92 -2.03 16.67
N GLY A 192 -19.17 -0.93 16.59
CA GLY A 192 -17.83 -0.80 17.15
C GLY A 192 -16.74 -1.55 16.38
N LYS A 193 -17.05 -2.09 15.20
CA LYS A 193 -16.11 -2.81 14.33
C LYS A 193 -15.71 -1.97 13.11
N LEU A 194 -14.62 -2.42 12.49
CA LEU A 194 -14.12 -1.95 11.21
C LEU A 194 -14.43 -3.01 10.15
N LEU A 195 -15.00 -2.56 9.04
CA LEU A 195 -15.19 -3.33 7.81
C LEU A 195 -14.34 -2.71 6.69
N HIS A 196 -13.65 -3.55 5.93
CA HIS A 196 -12.73 -3.15 4.89
C HIS A 196 -13.28 -3.60 3.55
N VAL A 197 -13.77 -2.64 2.77
CA VAL A 197 -14.24 -2.87 1.41
C VAL A 197 -13.12 -2.47 0.45
N ILE A 198 -12.85 -3.32 -0.54
CA ILE A 198 -11.87 -3.06 -1.59
C ILE A 198 -12.60 -2.96 -2.92
N LEU A 199 -12.31 -1.88 -3.64
CA LEU A 199 -12.56 -1.76 -5.07
C LEU A 199 -11.29 -2.17 -5.81
N GLN A 200 -11.40 -3.13 -6.71
CA GLN A 200 -10.43 -3.39 -7.76
C GLN A 200 -10.98 -2.84 -9.08
N VAL A 201 -10.18 -2.06 -9.79
CA VAL A 201 -10.47 -1.64 -11.17
C VAL A 201 -9.36 -2.16 -12.06
N SER A 202 -9.72 -2.82 -13.15
CA SER A 202 -8.78 -3.28 -14.18
C SER A 202 -9.16 -2.71 -15.54
N ASP A 203 -8.17 -2.33 -16.33
CA ASP A 203 -8.35 -1.89 -17.72
C ASP A 203 -8.34 -3.08 -18.71
N GLY A 204 -8.72 -2.79 -19.95
CA GLY A 204 -8.71 -3.71 -21.08
C GLY A 204 -7.42 -3.67 -21.90
N GLY A 205 -6.39 -2.95 -21.43
CA GLY A 205 -5.16 -2.73 -22.18
C GLY A 205 -4.22 -3.93 -22.16
N THR A 206 -3.05 -3.78 -22.79
CA THR A 206 -2.05 -4.86 -22.89
C THR A 206 -0.66 -4.40 -22.40
N PRO A 207 -0.12 -4.99 -21.32
CA PRO A 207 -0.82 -5.91 -20.41
C PRO A 207 -1.92 -5.19 -19.61
N SER A 208 -2.97 -5.91 -19.19
CA SER A 208 -4.06 -5.30 -18.39
C SER A 208 -3.51 -4.84 -17.03
N LEU A 209 -3.75 -3.59 -16.69
CA LEU A 209 -3.32 -3.01 -15.42
C LEU A 209 -4.50 -2.86 -14.46
N ALA A 210 -4.18 -2.82 -13.17
CA ALA A 210 -5.18 -2.66 -12.13
C ALA A 210 -4.77 -1.62 -11.10
N ARG A 211 -5.79 -1.00 -10.50
CA ARG A 211 -5.69 -0.13 -9.34
C ARG A 211 -6.73 -0.52 -8.31
N TYR A 212 -6.42 -0.18 -7.06
CA TYR A 212 -7.25 -0.53 -5.92
C TYR A 212 -7.60 0.70 -5.12
N ARG A 213 -8.81 0.75 -4.59
CA ARG A 213 -9.21 1.66 -3.52
C ARG A 213 -9.68 0.86 -2.33
N ARG A 214 -9.22 1.24 -1.14
CA ARG A 214 -9.70 0.69 0.13
C ARG A 214 -10.60 1.69 0.83
N ILE A 215 -11.73 1.20 1.30
CA ILE A 215 -12.65 1.90 2.19
C ILE A 215 -12.59 1.20 3.55
N VAL A 216 -12.46 1.98 4.62
CA VAL A 216 -12.64 1.53 6.01
C VAL A 216 -13.96 2.10 6.50
N LEU A 217 -14.91 1.23 6.82
CA LEU A 217 -16.16 1.62 7.43
C LEU A 217 -16.03 1.47 8.94
N GLU A 218 -16.14 2.59 9.64
CA GLU A 218 -16.29 2.63 11.10
C GLU A 218 -17.77 2.45 11.44
N CYS A 219 -18.13 1.27 11.93
CA CYS A 219 -19.51 0.94 12.23
C CYS A 219 -19.89 1.47 13.62
N ARG A 220 -20.80 2.44 13.70
CA ARG A 220 -21.13 3.14 14.96
C ARG A 220 -22.61 3.06 15.32
#